data_AF-A0A539CZ48-F1
#
_entry.id   AF-A0A539CZ48-F1
#
_cell.length_a   1.000
_cell.length_b   1.000
_cell.length_c   1.000
_cell.angle_alpha   90.00
_cell.angle_beta   90.00
_cell.angle_gamma   90.00
#
_symmetry.space_group_name_H-M   'P 1'
#
loop_
_entity.id
_entity.type
_entity.pdbx_description
1 polymer ?
#
loop_
_entity_poly.entity_id
_entity_poly.type
_entity_poly.pdbx_seq_one_letter_code
_entity_poly.pdbx_strand_id
1 'polypeptide(L)'
;MGAAALNYFDKPLDRLTLAESAYLGGLPKGPNNYDPSSKNEQAVARRAYVLKRMVENKFITEEEADEASEQPLVAVNRLSEDKYVAAAHFVEQVRREVIAQLGDKALKEGGLSIRATLDTNLQLAAARALRKGLEQYDRRH
;
A
#
# COMPACT_ATOMS: atom_id res chain seq x y z
N MET A 1 11.55 -4.79 2.49
CA MET A 1 11.27 -5.25 1.11
C MET A 1 9.87 -5.83 0.97
N GLY A 2 9.50 -6.89 1.71
CA GLY A 2 8.16 -7.52 1.59
C GLY A 2 6.96 -6.57 1.77
N ALA A 3 7.02 -5.65 2.73
CA ALA A 3 5.97 -4.65 2.91
C ALA A 3 5.81 -3.69 1.72
N ALA A 4 6.90 -3.36 0.99
CA ALA A 4 6.85 -2.45 -0.15
C ALA A 4 6.25 -3.14 -1.40
N ALA A 5 6.58 -4.41 -1.63
CA ALA A 5 5.97 -5.22 -2.69
C ALA A 5 4.45 -5.30 -2.54
N LEU A 6 3.99 -5.53 -1.30
CA LEU A 6 2.57 -5.59 -0.99
C LEU A 6 1.89 -4.22 -1.11
N ASN A 7 2.54 -3.14 -0.67
CA ASN A 7 1.96 -1.81 -0.71
C ASN A 7 1.86 -1.23 -2.13
N TYR A 8 2.87 -1.45 -2.98
CA TYR A 8 2.90 -0.87 -4.33
C TYR A 8 2.29 -1.77 -5.40
N PHE A 9 2.35 -3.09 -5.25
CA PHE A 9 1.94 -4.03 -6.29
C PHE A 9 0.94 -5.10 -5.83
N ASP A 10 0.60 -5.15 -4.53
CA ASP A 10 -0.24 -6.19 -3.91
C ASP A 10 0.21 -7.63 -4.26
N LYS A 11 1.52 -7.80 -4.40
CA LYS A 11 2.17 -9.06 -4.78
C LYS A 11 3.17 -9.50 -3.72
N PRO A 12 3.29 -10.81 -3.48
CA PRO A 12 4.44 -11.36 -2.75
C PRO A 12 5.72 -11.20 -3.60
N LEU A 13 6.88 -11.21 -2.94
CA LEU A 13 8.17 -10.90 -3.58
C LEU A 13 8.52 -11.83 -4.77
N ASP A 14 8.10 -13.09 -4.69
CA ASP A 14 8.30 -14.12 -5.71
C ASP A 14 7.41 -13.96 -6.95
N ARG A 15 6.42 -13.07 -6.89
CA ARG A 15 5.50 -12.75 -7.99
C ARG A 15 5.81 -11.42 -8.67
N LEU A 16 6.87 -10.73 -8.25
CA LEU A 16 7.26 -9.45 -8.83
C LEU A 16 7.91 -9.65 -10.21
N THR A 17 7.58 -8.77 -11.15
CA THR A 17 8.31 -8.69 -12.42
C THR A 17 9.66 -8.00 -12.22
N LEU A 18 10.56 -8.17 -13.18
CA LEU A 18 11.85 -7.49 -13.19
C LEU A 18 11.70 -5.96 -13.07
N ALA A 19 10.70 -5.38 -13.76
CA ALA A 19 10.39 -3.96 -13.71
C ALA A 19 9.95 -3.51 -12.30
N GLU A 20 9.10 -4.30 -11.64
CA GLU A 20 8.61 -4.03 -10.27
C GLU A 20 9.74 -4.16 -9.25
N SER A 21 10.58 -5.19 -9.37
CA SER A 21 11.76 -5.39 -8.53
C SER A 21 12.77 -4.25 -8.68
N ALA A 22 13.05 -3.81 -9.91
CA ALA A 22 13.94 -2.69 -10.18
C ALA A 22 13.42 -1.38 -9.58
N TYR A 23 12.11 -1.13 -9.66
CA TYR A 23 11.49 0.02 -9.01
C TYR A 23 11.66 -0.03 -7.48
N LEU A 24 11.35 -1.16 -6.83
CA LEU A 24 11.52 -1.32 -5.38
C LEU A 24 12.98 -1.15 -4.94
N GLY A 25 13.95 -1.64 -5.73
CA GLY A 25 15.37 -1.43 -5.49
C GLY A 25 15.81 0.04 -5.59
N GLY A 26 15.06 0.87 -6.33
CA GLY A 26 15.32 2.29 -6.50
C GLY A 26 14.84 3.18 -5.35
N LEU A 27 13.90 2.70 -4.54
CA LEU A 27 13.20 3.43 -3.47
C LEU A 27 14.05 3.89 -2.28
N PRO A 28 15.07 3.14 -1.79
CA PRO A 28 15.82 3.55 -0.59
C PRO A 28 16.46 4.93 -0.68
N LYS A 29 16.74 5.43 -1.89
CA LYS A 29 17.31 6.77 -2.11
C LYS A 29 16.32 7.91 -1.85
N GLY A 30 15.02 7.64 -1.86
CA GLY A 30 14.00 8.67 -1.69
C GLY A 30 12.60 8.16 -1.98
N PRO A 31 11.93 7.48 -1.03
CA PRO A 31 10.61 6.89 -1.27
C PRO A 31 9.56 7.92 -1.72
N ASN A 32 9.54 9.11 -1.11
CA ASN A 32 8.61 10.20 -1.48
C ASN A 32 8.94 10.88 -2.82
N ASN A 33 10.12 10.67 -3.39
CA ASN A 33 10.54 11.29 -4.64
C ASN A 33 10.18 10.45 -5.86
N TYR A 34 9.83 9.19 -5.66
CA TYR A 34 9.56 8.22 -6.72
C TYR A 34 8.19 7.57 -6.55
N ASP A 35 7.26 8.25 -5.89
CA ASP A 35 5.91 7.75 -5.71
C ASP A 35 5.17 7.69 -7.07
N PRO A 36 4.67 6.54 -7.54
CA PRO A 36 4.16 6.40 -8.91
C PRO A 36 2.79 7.05 -9.09
N SER A 37 2.08 7.33 -7.98
CA SER A 37 0.75 7.94 -7.99
C SER A 37 0.81 9.45 -8.19
N SER A 38 1.89 10.10 -7.75
CA SER A 38 2.08 11.55 -7.85
C SER A 38 3.24 11.96 -8.76
N LYS A 39 4.23 11.06 -8.97
CA LYS A 39 5.52 11.34 -9.59
C LYS A 39 5.94 10.23 -10.56
N ASN A 40 5.03 9.86 -11.46
CA ASN A 40 5.20 8.70 -12.35
C ASN A 40 6.46 8.79 -13.23
N GLU A 41 6.72 9.92 -13.89
CA GLU A 41 7.92 10.10 -14.74
C GLU A 41 9.22 9.88 -13.96
N GLN A 42 9.30 10.39 -12.73
CA GLN A 42 10.48 10.26 -11.87
C GLN A 42 10.65 8.83 -11.38
N ALA A 43 9.54 8.14 -11.11
CA ALA A 43 9.52 6.72 -10.77
C ALA A 43 10.00 5.84 -11.93
N VAL A 44 9.57 6.12 -13.16
CA VAL A 44 9.99 5.41 -14.39
C VAL A 44 11.47 5.66 -14.67
N ALA A 45 11.93 6.91 -14.62
CA ALA A 45 13.35 7.25 -14.79
C ALA A 45 14.22 6.56 -13.73
N ARG A 46 13.72 6.46 -12.49
CA ARG A 46 14.42 5.78 -11.41
C ARG A 46 14.51 4.28 -11.64
N ARG A 47 13.44 3.63 -12.12
CA ARG A 47 13.46 2.22 -12.51
C ARG A 47 14.47 1.97 -13.63
N ALA A 48 14.46 2.78 -14.69
CA ALA A 48 15.38 2.66 -15.81
C ALA A 48 16.85 2.76 -15.36
N TYR A 49 17.15 3.67 -14.43
CA TYR A 49 18.48 3.74 -13.81
C TYR A 49 18.87 2.43 -13.11
N VAL A 50 17.95 1.80 -12.37
CA VAL A 50 18.23 0.54 -11.68
C VAL A 50 18.43 -0.60 -12.68
N LEU A 51 17.60 -0.70 -13.71
CA LEU A 51 17.74 -1.71 -14.78
C LEU A 51 19.11 -1.60 -15.47
N LYS A 52 19.54 -0.37 -15.82
CA LYS A 52 20.88 -0.13 -16.36
C LYS A 52 21.99 -0.63 -15.43
N ARG A 53 21.86 -0.39 -14.12
CA ARG A 53 22.82 -0.90 -13.13
C ARG A 53 22.78 -2.43 -13.03
N MET A 54 21.63 -3.06 -13.23
CA MET A 54 21.53 -4.52 -13.25
C MET A 54 22.25 -5.13 -14.46
N VAL A 55 22.14 -4.51 -15.63
CA VAL A 55 22.91 -4.89 -16.84
C VAL A 55 24.41 -4.71 -16.61
N GLU A 56 24.84 -3.54 -16.11
CA GLU A 56 26.26 -3.26 -15.82
C GLU A 56 26.89 -4.26 -14.85
N ASN A 57 26.10 -4.77 -13.90
CA ASN A 57 26.53 -5.78 -12.93
C ASN A 57 26.24 -7.23 -13.37
N LYS A 58 25.79 -7.44 -14.61
CA LYS A 58 25.52 -8.75 -15.24
C LYS A 58 24.44 -9.58 -14.52
N PHE A 59 23.47 -8.93 -13.89
CA PHE A 59 22.31 -9.61 -13.29
C PHE A 59 21.23 -9.95 -14.32
N ILE A 60 21.13 -9.17 -15.40
CA ILE A 60 20.17 -9.30 -16.50
C ILE A 60 20.86 -8.95 -17.83
N THR A 61 20.25 -9.33 -18.95
CA THR A 61 20.68 -8.93 -20.30
C THR A 61 20.15 -7.52 -20.65
N GLU A 62 20.71 -6.93 -21.71
CA GLU A 62 20.23 -5.66 -22.25
C GLU A 62 18.79 -5.80 -22.79
N GLU A 63 18.47 -6.92 -23.46
CA GLU A 63 17.13 -7.23 -23.93
C GLU A 63 16.10 -7.35 -22.80
N GLU A 64 16.46 -8.01 -21.68
CA GLU A 64 15.60 -8.09 -20.49
C GLU A 64 15.38 -6.71 -19.85
N ALA A 65 16.38 -5.83 -19.89
CA ALA A 65 16.28 -4.48 -19.37
C ALA A 65 15.37 -3.60 -20.24
N ASP A 66 15.42 -3.76 -21.56
CA ASP A 66 14.57 -3.05 -22.50
C ASP A 66 13.10 -3.49 -22.35
N GLU A 67 12.85 -4.80 -22.31
CA GLU A 67 11.50 -5.35 -22.09
C GLU A 67 10.92 -4.88 -20.75
N ALA A 68 11.72 -4.90 -19.67
CA ALA A 68 11.29 -4.41 -18.36
C ALA A 68 11.09 -2.89 -18.32
N SER A 69 11.78 -2.13 -19.17
CA SER A 69 11.64 -0.68 -19.27
C SER A 69 10.34 -0.26 -19.98
N GLU A 70 9.82 -1.10 -20.88
CA GLU A 70 8.54 -0.87 -21.56
C GLU A 70 7.32 -1.23 -20.70
N GLN A 71 7.50 -2.04 -19.65
CA GLN A 71 6.40 -2.39 -18.76
C GLN A 71 5.82 -1.14 -18.07
N PRO A 72 4.48 -0.98 -18.03
CA PRO A 72 3.86 0.15 -17.35
C PRO A 72 4.10 0.05 -15.83
N LEU A 73 4.44 1.17 -15.20
CA LEU A 73 4.60 1.26 -13.75
C LEU A 73 3.26 1.67 -13.11
N VAL A 74 2.43 0.69 -12.79
CA VAL A 74 1.13 0.90 -12.14
C VAL A 74 1.25 0.53 -10.66
N ALA A 75 1.17 1.53 -9.79
CA ALA A 75 1.01 1.28 -8.36
C ALA A 75 -0.47 0.97 -8.05
N VAL A 76 -0.73 -0.05 -7.26
CA VAL A 76 -2.07 -0.31 -6.72
C VAL A 76 -2.35 0.61 -5.54
N ASN A 77 -3.55 1.21 -5.55
CA ASN A 77 -4.05 1.96 -4.41
C ASN A 77 -4.80 1.02 -3.46
N ARG A 78 -4.07 0.25 -2.65
CA ARG A 78 -4.65 -0.70 -1.68
C ARG A 78 -5.59 -0.04 -0.66
N LEU A 79 -5.41 1.25 -0.40
CA LEU A 79 -6.20 2.02 0.56
C LEU A 79 -7.53 2.53 0.00
N SER A 80 -7.75 2.40 -1.32
CA SER A 80 -8.97 2.88 -1.98
C SER A 80 -10.13 1.89 -1.99
N GLU A 81 -9.92 0.66 -1.51
CA GLU A 81 -11.03 -0.28 -1.33
C GLU A 81 -11.90 0.13 -0.12
N ASP A 82 -13.23 0.08 -0.29
CA ASP A 82 -14.24 0.28 0.77
C ASP A 82 -13.90 -0.47 2.07
N LYS A 83 -13.31 -1.66 1.94
CA LYS A 83 -12.89 -2.51 3.06
C LYS A 83 -11.82 -1.84 3.91
N TYR A 84 -10.86 -1.15 3.30
CA TYR A 84 -9.80 -0.44 4.00
C TYR A 84 -10.31 0.84 4.67
N VAL A 85 -11.23 1.57 4.05
CA VAL A 85 -11.87 2.75 4.65
C VAL A 85 -12.68 2.36 5.89
N ALA A 86 -13.49 1.30 5.78
CA ALA A 86 -14.25 0.78 6.92
C ALA A 86 -13.34 0.25 8.04
N ALA A 87 -12.28 -0.48 7.68
CA ALA A 87 -11.28 -0.92 8.65
C ALA A 87 -10.53 0.25 9.29
N ALA A 88 -10.24 1.33 8.56
CA ALA A 88 -9.55 2.51 9.09
C ALA A 88 -10.37 3.24 10.15
N HIS A 89 -11.69 3.39 9.95
CA HIS A 89 -12.57 3.94 10.98
C HIS A 89 -12.57 3.09 12.26
N PHE A 90 -12.61 1.76 12.10
CA PHE A 90 -12.55 0.85 13.24
C PHE A 90 -11.19 0.90 13.94
N VAL A 91 -10.10 0.85 13.20
CA VAL A 91 -8.73 0.94 13.73
C VAL A 91 -8.53 2.25 14.49
N GLU A 92 -9.09 3.36 14.02
CA GLU A 92 -9.02 4.64 14.73
C GLU A 92 -9.85 4.62 16.03
N GLN A 93 -11.01 3.96 16.06
CA GLN A 93 -11.78 3.77 17.30
C GLN A 93 -10.99 2.94 18.31
N VAL A 94 -10.42 1.80 17.88
CA VAL A 94 -9.57 0.96 18.73
C VAL A 94 -8.33 1.74 19.21
N ARG A 95 -7.71 2.54 18.33
CA ARG A 95 -6.57 3.40 18.71
C ARG A 95 -6.97 4.38 19.82
N ARG A 96 -8.15 5.01 19.73
CA ARG A 96 -8.66 5.93 20.75
C ARG A 96 -8.91 5.23 22.09
N GLU A 97 -9.52 4.05 22.06
CA GLU A 97 -9.75 3.25 23.27
C GLU A 97 -8.44 2.80 23.92
N VAL A 98 -7.47 2.35 23.12
CA VAL A 98 -6.15 1.92 23.60
C VAL A 98 -5.35 3.10 24.16
N ILE A 99 -5.38 4.28 23.51
CA ILE A 99 -4.74 5.49 24.04
C ILE A 99 -5.39 5.93 25.35
N ALA A 100 -6.71 5.84 25.46
CA ALA A 100 -7.43 6.19 26.68
C ALA A 100 -7.06 5.25 27.86
N GLN A 101 -6.74 3.99 27.58
CA GLN A 101 -6.43 2.99 28.62
C GLN A 101 -4.93 2.86 28.95
N LEU A 102 -4.03 3.00 27.95
CA LEU A 102 -2.58 2.77 28.12
C LEU A 102 -1.72 4.03 28.02
N GLY A 103 -2.28 5.16 27.60
CA GLY A 103 -1.55 6.42 27.39
C GLY A 103 -0.70 6.43 26.10
N ASP A 104 -0.43 7.63 25.60
CA ASP A 104 0.20 7.90 24.28
C ASP A 104 1.61 7.28 24.11
N LYS A 105 2.32 7.02 25.23
CA LYS A 105 3.68 6.46 25.23
C LYS A 105 3.74 4.97 24.85
N ALA A 106 2.77 4.16 25.31
CA ALA A 106 2.79 2.71 25.07
C ALA A 106 2.56 2.34 23.58
N LEU A 107 1.77 3.16 22.87
CA LEU A 107 1.43 2.92 21.46
C LEU A 107 2.61 3.22 20.52
N LYS A 108 3.46 4.20 20.87
CA LYS A 108 4.57 4.67 20.03
C LYS A 108 5.86 3.87 20.20
N GLU A 109 6.08 3.27 21.36
CA GLU A 109 7.36 2.63 21.69
C GLU A 109 7.33 1.08 21.63
N GLY A 110 6.15 0.44 21.63
CA GLY A 110 6.05 -0.99 21.92
C GLY A 110 6.00 -1.98 20.74
N GLY A 111 5.85 -1.52 19.48
CA GLY A 111 5.67 -2.44 18.34
C GLY A 111 4.50 -3.44 18.53
N LEU A 112 3.44 -3.00 19.21
CA LEU A 112 2.36 -3.86 19.71
C LEU A 112 1.52 -4.44 18.56
N SER A 113 1.40 -5.77 18.52
CA SER A 113 0.43 -6.47 17.67
C SER A 113 -0.89 -6.61 18.42
N ILE A 114 -1.91 -5.85 18.03
CA ILE A 114 -3.25 -5.87 18.64
C ILE A 114 -4.10 -6.90 17.89
N ARG A 115 -4.42 -8.02 18.54
CA ARG A 115 -5.35 -9.04 18.02
C ARG A 115 -6.75 -8.78 18.58
N ALA A 116 -7.64 -8.23 17.75
CA ALA A 116 -9.05 -8.02 18.10
C ALA A 116 -9.92 -9.15 17.56
N THR A 117 -11.00 -9.50 18.27
CA THR A 117 -11.95 -10.58 17.93
C THR A 117 -12.93 -10.22 16.80
N LEU A 118 -12.58 -9.24 15.96
CA LEU A 118 -13.52 -8.64 15.04
C LEU A 118 -13.51 -9.33 13.66
N ASP A 119 -14.70 -9.75 13.22
CA ASP A 119 -14.95 -10.16 11.84
C ASP A 119 -15.25 -8.93 10.97
N THR A 120 -14.30 -8.60 10.09
CA THR A 120 -14.35 -7.46 9.17
C THR A 120 -15.53 -7.51 8.20
N ASN A 121 -16.09 -8.69 7.89
CA ASN A 121 -17.22 -8.80 6.97
C ASN A 121 -18.54 -8.35 7.61
N LEU A 122 -18.76 -8.72 8.87
CA LEU A 122 -19.94 -8.33 9.65
C LEU A 122 -19.97 -6.82 9.90
N GLN A 123 -18.81 -6.22 10.18
CA GLN A 123 -18.73 -4.78 10.40
C GLN A 123 -18.97 -3.96 9.12
N LEU A 124 -18.50 -4.47 7.97
CA LEU A 124 -18.77 -3.86 6.67
C LEU A 124 -20.26 -3.86 6.34
N ALA A 125 -20.95 -4.97 6.64
CA ALA A 125 -22.38 -5.10 6.44
C ALA A 125 -23.17 -4.11 7.31
N ALA A 126 -22.80 -3.96 8.59
CA ALA A 126 -23.42 -3.01 9.51
C ALA A 126 -23.21 -1.54 9.08
N ALA A 127 -22.00 -1.16 8.69
CA ALA A 127 -21.69 0.19 8.22
C ALA A 127 -22.44 0.54 6.93
N ARG A 128 -22.53 -0.41 5.98
CA ARG A 128 -23.31 -0.23 4.73
C ARG A 128 -24.81 -0.13 5.01
N ALA A 129 -25.34 -0.94 5.93
CA ALA A 129 -26.75 -0.87 6.32
C ALA A 129 -27.10 0.47 6.97
N LEU A 130 -26.22 0.98 7.85
CA LEU A 130 -26.41 2.27 8.51
C LEU A 130 -26.39 3.43 7.51
N ARG A 131 -25.38 3.47 6.63
CA ARG A 131 -25.25 4.50 5.60
C ARG A 131 -26.46 4.49 4.65
N LYS A 132 -26.88 3.31 4.21
CA LYS A 132 -28.05 3.16 3.34
C LYS A 132 -29.35 3.59 4.04
N GLY A 133 -29.46 3.33 5.35
CA GLY A 133 -30.58 3.80 6.16
C GLY A 133 -30.64 5.32 6.28
N LEU A 134 -29.49 5.96 6.51
CA LEU A 134 -29.38 7.42 6.58
C LEU A 134 -29.67 8.10 5.22
N GLU A 135 -29.11 7.58 4.12
CA GLU A 135 -29.38 8.09 2.77
C GLU A 135 -30.85 7.88 2.35
N GLN A 136 -31.51 6.82 2.81
CA GLN A 136 -32.94 6.61 2.57
C GLN A 136 -33.83 7.53 3.41
N TYR A 137 -33.42 7.87 4.62
CA TYR A 137 -34.14 8.81 5.47
C TYR A 137 -34.05 10.24 4.91
N ASP A 138 -32.86 10.65 4.48
CA ASP A 138 -32.55 11.96 3.87
C ASP A 138 -33.19 12.15 2.48
N ARG A 139 -33.54 11.06 1.78
CA ARG A 139 -34.34 11.14 0.54
C ARG A 139 -35.85 11.16 0.78
N ARG A 140 -36.31 10.82 1.98
CA ARG A 140 -37.73 10.73 2.34
C ARG A 140 -38.24 11.95 3.12
N HIS A 141 -37.34 12.77 3.64
CA HIS A 141 -37.60 14.02 4.37
C HIS A 141 -36.78 15.14 3.74
#